data_AF-A0A5N5JMB3-F1
#
_entry.id   AF-A0A5N5JMB3-F1
#
_cell.length_a   1.000
_cell.length_b   1.000
_cell.length_c   1.000
_cell.angle_alpha   90.00
_cell.angle_beta   90.00
_cell.angle_gamma   90.00
#
_symmetry.space_group_name_H-M   'P 1'
#
loop_
_entity.id
_entity.type
_entity.pdbx_description
1 polymer ?
#
loop_
_entity_poly.entity_id
_entity_poly.type
_entity_poly.pdbx_seq_one_letter_code
_entity_poly.pdbx_strand_id
1 'polypeptide(L)'
;MNQNLGKTIAIGGGEQGGGKEALPPPSSAIEKRQYHHSSSLQNSSPQEFLSSATKLDLKAKSSKCTLKSLIHSIPSSSPLSSSLHTFISDSILSFRNPTHSPPSKKPRRSGRKSNKDGEDDFDLHKQQISAEKLHLLAHVAFLCVSHPKKVFSPLDLLPSVQLLHDNLVFFESDSSLLLEISNLCELYWKENLQGREMLISQSLPFLVSRSLTLKKKVDVHRVYALREAFTLFDFEDESIEDLKMLLIRTVIAPIYLKTEDGRKFLGFIFGLSMQLMKEALAMIKSQIAFGRKSVLEAYGVILFRAWKGIDGVLKEEFEDGFLQSLIEGSIYANSRVLAASVRRVLGGFVSQRITDGVENLLFRLAEPVQLSKFRPASSMWDSFNYSAIQQPS
;
A
#
# COMPACT_ATOMS: atom_id res chain seq x y z
N MET A 1 -29.18 -56.90 -5.30
CA MET A 1 -30.53 -57.50 -5.28
C MET A 1 -31.45 -56.47 -4.66
N ASN A 2 -32.44 -55.82 -5.27
CA ASN A 2 -33.13 -55.85 -6.58
C ASN A 2 -33.56 -54.38 -6.82
N GLN A 3 -33.31 -53.70 -7.94
CA GLN A 3 -33.97 -53.80 -9.26
C GLN A 3 -35.52 -53.89 -9.23
N ASN A 4 -36.18 -52.81 -9.66
CA ASN A 4 -37.30 -52.81 -10.63
C ASN A 4 -37.61 -51.33 -10.99
N LEU A 5 -37.40 -50.83 -12.21
CA LEU A 5 -38.09 -51.07 -13.50
C LEU A 5 -39.56 -50.62 -13.54
N GLY A 6 -39.76 -49.37 -13.96
CA GLY A 6 -40.36 -48.95 -15.24
C GLY A 6 -41.74 -49.47 -15.68
N LYS A 7 -42.62 -48.52 -16.06
CA LYS A 7 -43.55 -48.49 -17.23
C LYS A 7 -44.44 -47.24 -17.10
N THR A 8 -44.30 -46.19 -17.92
CA THR A 8 -44.81 -45.98 -19.30
C THR A 8 -46.32 -46.10 -19.44
N ILE A 9 -47.02 -44.96 -19.55
CA ILE A 9 -48.19 -44.76 -20.41
C ILE A 9 -48.07 -43.35 -21.03
N ALA A 10 -48.04 -43.30 -22.36
CA ALA A 10 -48.28 -42.12 -23.17
C ALA A 10 -49.75 -42.13 -23.63
N ILE A 11 -50.36 -40.96 -23.86
CA ILE A 11 -51.26 -40.62 -24.99
C ILE A 11 -51.81 -39.19 -24.83
N GLY A 12 -51.72 -38.41 -25.92
CA GLY A 12 -52.54 -37.21 -26.24
C GLY A 12 -52.04 -35.90 -25.63
N GLY A 13 -51.64 -34.86 -26.36
CA GLY A 13 -52.15 -34.35 -27.65
C GLY A 13 -52.81 -33.00 -27.37
N GLY A 14 -52.16 -31.89 -27.74
CA GLY A 14 -52.74 -30.55 -27.60
C GLY A 14 -51.70 -29.43 -27.78
N GLU A 15 -51.66 -28.85 -28.98
CA GLU A 15 -50.99 -27.59 -29.29
C GLU A 15 -51.52 -26.44 -28.41
N GLN A 16 -50.63 -25.55 -27.95
CA GLN A 16 -50.73 -24.10 -28.12
C GLN A 16 -49.53 -23.39 -27.49
N GLY A 17 -48.97 -22.42 -28.23
CA GLY A 17 -47.81 -21.63 -27.81
C GLY A 17 -48.13 -20.59 -26.74
N GLY A 18 -47.08 -20.03 -26.14
CA GLY A 18 -47.20 -18.86 -25.28
C GLY A 18 -45.98 -18.57 -24.41
N GLY A 19 -45.23 -17.53 -24.78
CA GLY A 19 -44.73 -16.52 -23.84
C GLY A 19 -43.69 -16.91 -22.78
N LYS A 20 -42.46 -16.42 -22.98
CA LYS A 20 -41.51 -16.16 -21.88
C LYS A 20 -42.17 -15.21 -20.88
N GLU A 21 -42.46 -15.70 -19.68
CA GLU A 21 -43.01 -14.89 -18.59
C GLU A 21 -41.88 -14.06 -17.97
N ALA A 22 -42.01 -12.73 -18.12
CA ALA A 22 -41.11 -11.74 -17.56
C ALA A 22 -41.34 -11.62 -16.04
N LEU A 23 -40.26 -11.39 -15.29
CA LEU A 23 -40.34 -11.07 -13.85
C LEU A 23 -41.31 -9.88 -13.59
N PRO A 24 -42.03 -9.88 -12.46
CA PRO A 24 -43.00 -8.84 -12.15
C PRO A 24 -42.31 -7.50 -11.80
N PRO A 25 -42.95 -6.34 -12.06
CA PRO A 25 -42.41 -5.05 -11.69
C PRO A 25 -42.58 -4.76 -10.18
N PRO A 26 -41.70 -3.94 -9.56
CA PRO A 26 -41.76 -3.67 -8.13
C PRO A 26 -42.98 -2.83 -7.72
N SER A 27 -43.54 -3.16 -6.56
CA SER A 27 -44.88 -2.78 -6.10
C SER A 27 -44.93 -1.63 -5.09
N SER A 28 -43.93 -0.74 -5.06
CA SER A 28 -43.96 0.44 -4.19
C SER A 28 -43.70 1.75 -4.95
N ALA A 29 -44.46 2.81 -4.65
CA ALA A 29 -44.33 4.12 -5.30
C ALA A 29 -42.96 4.80 -5.05
N ILE A 30 -42.29 4.39 -3.96
CA ILE A 30 -40.96 4.86 -3.59
C ILE A 30 -39.89 4.19 -4.46
N GLU A 31 -39.95 2.87 -4.66
CA GLU A 31 -39.06 2.17 -5.60
C GLU A 31 -39.26 2.63 -7.04
N LYS A 32 -40.50 2.87 -7.48
CA LYS A 32 -40.77 3.40 -8.82
C LYS A 32 -40.11 4.76 -9.05
N ARG A 33 -40.16 5.67 -8.06
CA ARG A 33 -39.48 6.98 -8.15
C ARG A 33 -37.97 6.84 -8.16
N GLN A 34 -37.41 5.95 -7.36
CA GLN A 34 -35.97 5.71 -7.28
C GLN A 34 -35.44 5.04 -8.56
N TYR A 35 -36.22 4.11 -9.14
CA TYR A 35 -35.92 3.45 -10.41
C TYR A 35 -35.99 4.43 -11.59
N HIS A 36 -37.04 5.26 -11.67
CA HIS A 36 -37.14 6.30 -12.70
C HIS A 36 -36.00 7.33 -12.62
N HIS A 37 -35.66 7.79 -11.42
CA HIS A 37 -34.55 8.73 -11.22
C HIS A 37 -33.18 8.10 -11.54
N SER A 38 -33.00 6.79 -11.30
CA SER A 38 -31.79 6.07 -11.69
C SER A 38 -31.68 5.88 -13.20
N SER A 39 -32.79 5.57 -13.89
CA SER A 39 -32.81 5.39 -15.34
C SER A 39 -32.59 6.70 -16.11
N SER A 40 -33.07 7.84 -15.59
CA SER A 40 -32.83 9.15 -16.19
C SER A 40 -31.38 9.61 -16.03
N LEU A 41 -30.74 9.28 -14.90
CA LEU A 41 -29.33 9.59 -14.64
C LEU A 41 -28.35 8.67 -15.39
N GLN A 42 -28.77 7.47 -15.80
CA GLN A 42 -27.95 6.57 -16.62
C GLN A 42 -27.80 7.03 -18.08
N ASN A 43 -28.71 7.90 -18.53
CA ASN A 43 -28.73 8.50 -19.86
C ASN A 43 -28.38 9.99 -19.85
N SER A 44 -28.08 10.57 -18.69
CA SER A 44 -27.70 11.98 -18.55
C SER A 44 -26.24 12.22 -18.90
N SER A 45 -25.89 13.48 -19.17
CA SER A 45 -24.49 13.89 -19.36
C SER A 45 -23.64 13.63 -18.09
N PRO A 46 -22.32 13.40 -18.22
CA PRO A 46 -21.41 13.28 -17.06
C PRO A 46 -21.50 14.45 -16.07
N GLN A 47 -21.74 15.66 -16.59
CA GLN A 47 -21.92 16.91 -15.84
C GLN A 47 -23.18 16.86 -14.94
N GLU A 48 -24.31 16.42 -15.47
CA GLU A 48 -25.57 16.30 -14.73
C GLU A 48 -25.53 15.18 -13.70
N PHE A 49 -24.85 14.08 -14.04
CA PHE A 49 -24.60 12.98 -13.11
C PHE A 49 -23.79 13.44 -11.91
N LEU A 50 -22.66 14.11 -12.12
CA LEU A 50 -21.78 14.54 -11.03
C LEU A 50 -22.32 15.74 -10.26
N SER A 51 -23.04 16.68 -10.90
CA SER A 51 -23.71 17.78 -10.18
C SER A 51 -24.89 17.29 -9.31
N SER A 52 -25.53 16.19 -9.69
CA SER A 52 -26.50 15.50 -8.85
C SER A 52 -25.80 14.75 -7.71
N ALA A 53 -24.61 14.20 -7.96
CA ALA A 53 -23.79 13.52 -6.97
C ALA A 53 -23.11 14.48 -5.97
N THR A 54 -22.78 15.72 -6.34
CA THR A 54 -22.26 16.73 -5.40
C THR A 54 -23.28 17.17 -4.34
N LYS A 55 -24.57 16.90 -4.56
CA LYS A 55 -25.62 17.15 -3.55
C LYS A 55 -25.69 16.04 -2.48
N LEU A 56 -24.94 14.95 -2.66
CA LEU A 56 -24.85 13.85 -1.72
C LEU A 56 -23.69 14.09 -0.75
N ASP A 57 -23.99 14.17 0.55
CA ASP A 57 -22.96 14.23 1.60
C ASP A 57 -22.22 12.89 1.67
N LEU A 58 -20.98 12.83 1.16
CA LEU A 58 -20.16 11.63 1.16
C LEU A 58 -19.72 11.17 2.55
N LYS A 59 -19.90 11.97 3.61
CA LYS A 59 -19.67 11.50 4.98
C LYS A 59 -20.76 10.52 5.42
N ALA A 60 -21.96 10.62 4.85
CA ALA A 60 -23.07 9.70 5.13
C ALA A 60 -22.86 8.34 4.43
N LYS A 61 -22.89 7.25 5.19
CA LYS A 61 -22.77 5.88 4.61
C LYS A 61 -23.87 5.57 3.58
N SER A 62 -25.07 6.13 3.76
CA SER A 62 -26.21 5.97 2.85
C SER A 62 -25.96 6.57 1.47
N SER A 63 -25.26 7.71 1.40
CA SER A 63 -24.95 8.38 0.14
C SER A 63 -23.93 7.59 -0.70
N LYS A 64 -22.87 7.07 -0.06
CA LYS A 64 -21.89 6.17 -0.70
C LYS A 64 -22.58 4.90 -1.25
N CYS A 65 -23.54 4.34 -0.52
CA CYS A 65 -24.33 3.18 -0.98
C CYS A 65 -25.20 3.51 -2.21
N THR A 66 -25.88 4.66 -2.21
CA THR A 66 -26.69 5.11 -3.35
C THR A 66 -25.83 5.33 -4.59
N LEU A 67 -24.70 6.03 -4.44
CA LEU A 67 -23.78 6.32 -5.53
C LEU A 67 -23.15 5.03 -6.09
N LYS A 68 -22.77 4.08 -5.22
CA LYS A 68 -22.33 2.75 -5.62
C LYS A 68 -23.39 2.00 -6.44
N SER A 69 -24.65 2.00 -5.98
CA SER A 69 -25.74 1.34 -6.70
C SER A 69 -25.97 1.96 -8.08
N LEU A 70 -25.89 3.29 -8.17
CA LEU A 70 -26.03 4.02 -9.43
C LEU A 70 -24.90 3.64 -10.40
N ILE A 71 -23.64 3.71 -9.97
CA ILE A 71 -22.49 3.36 -10.83
C ILE A 71 -22.54 1.89 -11.25
N HIS A 72 -22.86 0.97 -10.33
CA HIS A 72 -22.95 -0.47 -10.61
C HIS A 72 -24.09 -0.85 -11.55
N SER A 73 -25.09 0.02 -11.70
CA SER A 73 -26.22 -0.18 -12.61
C SER A 73 -25.94 0.29 -14.03
N ILE A 74 -24.80 0.96 -14.29
CA ILE A 74 -24.46 1.49 -15.61
C ILE A 74 -24.17 0.33 -16.59
N PRO A 75 -24.90 0.24 -17.71
CA PRO A 75 -24.64 -0.76 -18.75
C PRO A 75 -23.46 -0.35 -19.64
N SER A 76 -22.79 -1.32 -20.26
CA SER A 76 -21.64 -1.07 -21.15
C SER A 76 -21.97 -0.16 -22.34
N SER A 77 -23.23 -0.14 -22.78
CA SER A 77 -23.73 0.68 -23.88
C SER A 77 -24.09 2.12 -23.50
N SER A 78 -23.99 2.51 -22.23
CA SER A 78 -24.30 3.88 -21.80
C SER A 78 -23.19 4.85 -22.24
N PRO A 79 -23.53 6.07 -22.72
CA PRO A 79 -22.53 7.08 -23.05
C PRO A 79 -21.68 7.51 -21.84
N LEU A 80 -22.14 7.25 -20.61
CA LEU A 80 -21.37 7.49 -19.39
C LEU A 80 -20.18 6.56 -19.25
N SER A 81 -20.23 5.33 -19.80
CA SER A 81 -19.10 4.39 -19.74
C SER A 81 -17.86 4.95 -20.44
N SER A 82 -18.07 5.68 -21.54
CA SER A 82 -17.01 6.23 -22.38
C SER A 82 -16.63 7.68 -22.10
N SER A 83 -17.47 8.45 -21.39
CA SER A 83 -17.26 9.91 -21.21
C SER A 83 -17.05 10.37 -19.77
N LEU A 84 -17.29 9.50 -18.79
CA LEU A 84 -17.16 9.87 -17.38
C LEU A 84 -15.69 10.12 -16.97
N HIS A 85 -14.74 9.38 -17.55
CA HIS A 85 -13.32 9.56 -17.27
C HIS A 85 -12.79 10.93 -17.72
N THR A 86 -13.18 11.41 -18.91
CA THR A 86 -12.74 12.73 -19.42
C THR A 86 -13.22 13.84 -18.50
N PHE A 87 -14.48 13.78 -18.06
CA PHE A 87 -15.01 14.77 -17.15
C PHE A 87 -14.37 14.73 -15.75
N ILE A 88 -14.01 13.55 -15.23
CA ILE A 88 -13.25 13.46 -13.98
C ILE A 88 -11.90 14.17 -14.16
N SER A 89 -11.17 13.87 -15.22
CA SER A 89 -9.89 14.51 -15.52
C SER A 89 -10.02 16.03 -15.63
N ASP A 90 -10.97 16.53 -16.42
CA ASP A 90 -11.21 17.96 -16.59
C ASP A 90 -11.58 18.66 -15.27
N SER A 91 -12.38 17.98 -14.44
CA SER A 91 -12.76 18.48 -13.13
C SER A 91 -11.58 18.57 -12.16
N ILE A 92 -10.68 17.58 -12.17
CA ILE A 92 -9.45 17.60 -11.35
C ILE A 92 -8.51 18.71 -11.85
N LEU A 93 -8.34 18.86 -13.16
CA LEU A 93 -7.52 19.92 -13.74
C LEU A 93 -8.03 21.32 -13.39
N SER A 94 -9.35 21.51 -13.32
CA SER A 94 -9.93 22.79 -12.89
C SER A 94 -9.57 23.18 -11.46
N PHE A 95 -9.26 22.20 -10.59
CA PHE A 95 -8.80 22.45 -9.23
C PHE A 95 -7.35 22.97 -9.19
N ARG A 96 -6.54 22.62 -10.19
CA ARG A 96 -5.12 23.03 -10.30
C ARG A 96 -4.93 24.47 -10.77
N ASN A 97 -5.93 25.08 -11.41
CA ASN A 97 -5.88 26.46 -11.87
C ASN A 97 -6.63 27.40 -10.90
N PRO A 98 -6.03 27.80 -9.75
CA PRO A 98 -6.44 29.07 -9.18
C PRO A 98 -6.01 30.12 -10.19
N THR A 99 -6.95 30.86 -10.76
CA THR A 99 -6.66 32.06 -11.54
C THR A 99 -5.90 33.06 -10.68
N HIS A 100 -4.58 32.91 -10.58
CA HIS A 100 -3.66 33.97 -10.19
C HIS A 100 -3.52 34.93 -11.36
N SER A 101 -4.57 35.72 -11.58
CA SER A 101 -4.43 36.98 -12.30
C SER A 101 -3.46 37.85 -11.47
N PRO A 102 -2.37 38.41 -12.04
CA PRO A 102 -1.59 39.42 -11.33
C PRO A 102 -2.54 40.56 -10.95
N PRO A 103 -2.47 41.13 -9.74
CA PRO A 103 -3.35 42.22 -9.38
C PRO A 103 -3.00 43.40 -10.30
N SER A 104 -3.85 43.66 -11.28
CA SER A 104 -3.79 44.86 -12.08
C SER A 104 -3.88 46.04 -11.11
N LYS A 105 -2.79 46.80 -11.01
CA LYS A 105 -2.67 48.02 -10.21
C LYS A 105 -3.92 48.89 -10.43
N LYS A 106 -4.86 48.90 -9.48
CA LYS A 106 -5.92 49.92 -9.43
C LYS A 106 -5.44 51.11 -8.59
N PRO A 107 -5.79 52.34 -8.97
CA PRO A 107 -5.17 53.54 -8.43
C PRO A 107 -5.67 53.81 -7.01
N ARG A 108 -4.73 54.30 -6.20
CA ARG A 108 -4.90 54.79 -4.84
C ARG A 108 -6.06 55.81 -4.76
N ARG A 109 -7.12 55.50 -4.00
CA ARG A 109 -8.08 56.50 -3.49
C ARG A 109 -8.50 56.15 -2.06
N SER A 110 -8.05 57.01 -1.15
CA SER A 110 -8.69 57.54 0.07
C SER A 110 -9.62 56.64 0.90
N GLY A 111 -9.33 56.56 2.19
CA GLY A 111 -9.92 55.60 3.12
C GLY A 111 -11.38 55.81 3.51
N ARG A 112 -11.97 54.71 3.98
CA ARG A 112 -12.98 54.67 5.05
C ARG A 112 -13.01 53.25 5.63
N LYS A 113 -12.88 53.13 6.96
CA LYS A 113 -13.08 51.90 7.73
C LYS A 113 -14.50 51.35 7.47
N SER A 114 -14.62 50.07 7.11
CA SER A 114 -15.84 49.27 7.30
C SER A 114 -15.56 47.77 7.08
N ASN A 115 -15.82 46.96 8.12
CA ASN A 115 -15.97 45.49 8.21
C ASN A 115 -15.02 44.56 7.44
N LYS A 116 -14.14 43.88 8.19
CA LYS A 116 -13.35 42.70 7.78
C LYS A 116 -13.90 41.42 8.44
N ASP A 117 -15.17 41.09 8.21
CA ASP A 117 -15.78 39.86 8.76
C ASP A 117 -16.36 38.94 7.67
N GLY A 118 -16.03 39.15 6.40
CA GLY A 118 -16.65 38.40 5.29
C GLY A 118 -15.72 37.87 4.19
N GLU A 119 -14.42 38.20 4.21
CA GLU A 119 -13.47 37.71 3.19
C GLU A 119 -12.85 36.34 3.58
N ASP A 120 -12.57 36.12 4.87
CA ASP A 120 -12.00 34.85 5.34
C ASP A 120 -13.03 33.70 5.33
N ASP A 121 -14.31 33.97 5.67
CA ASP A 121 -15.36 32.94 5.72
C ASP A 121 -15.76 32.45 4.30
N PHE A 122 -15.75 33.34 3.31
CA PHE A 122 -16.05 33.00 1.92
C PHE A 122 -14.96 32.12 1.28
N ASP A 123 -13.70 32.38 1.62
CA ASP A 123 -12.56 31.61 1.07
C ASP A 123 -12.49 30.21 1.71
N LEU A 124 -12.78 30.10 3.01
CA LEU A 124 -12.92 28.82 3.71
C LEU A 124 -14.08 27.98 3.16
N HIS A 125 -15.24 28.58 2.91
CA HIS A 125 -16.39 27.88 2.32
C HIS A 125 -16.08 27.39 0.89
N LYS A 126 -15.37 28.18 0.09
CA LYS A 126 -14.97 27.82 -1.27
C LYS A 126 -13.92 26.69 -1.28
N GLN A 127 -12.97 26.71 -0.35
CA GLN A 127 -12.00 25.63 -0.14
C GLN A 127 -12.66 24.34 0.37
N GLN A 128 -13.66 24.45 1.25
CA GLN A 128 -14.40 23.29 1.76
C GLN A 128 -15.22 22.62 0.64
N ILE A 129 -15.93 23.41 -0.17
CA ILE A 129 -16.71 22.90 -1.31
C ILE A 129 -15.81 22.27 -2.36
N SER A 130 -14.61 22.83 -2.58
CA SER A 130 -13.66 22.28 -3.55
C SER A 130 -13.04 20.95 -3.06
N ALA A 131 -12.75 20.82 -1.76
CA ALA A 131 -12.27 19.57 -1.16
C ALA A 131 -13.33 18.45 -1.21
N GLU A 132 -14.60 18.76 -0.91
CA GLU A 132 -15.70 17.80 -1.00
C GLU A 132 -15.94 17.29 -2.44
N LYS A 133 -15.79 18.18 -3.43
CA LYS A 133 -15.83 17.81 -4.84
C LYS A 133 -14.70 16.86 -5.21
N LEU A 134 -13.50 17.08 -4.68
CA LEU A 134 -12.34 16.23 -4.97
C LEU A 134 -12.48 14.83 -4.35
N HIS A 135 -13.01 14.74 -3.13
CA HIS A 135 -13.44 13.49 -2.52
C HIS A 135 -14.45 12.72 -3.38
N LEU A 136 -15.44 13.42 -3.91
CA LEU A 136 -16.42 12.81 -4.82
C LEU A 136 -15.75 12.22 -6.05
N LEU A 137 -14.85 12.97 -6.69
CA LEU A 137 -14.16 12.53 -7.89
C LEU A 137 -13.28 11.31 -7.62
N ALA A 138 -12.51 11.31 -6.52
CA ALA A 138 -11.71 10.17 -6.11
C ALA A 138 -12.58 8.93 -5.82
N HIS A 139 -13.71 9.11 -5.13
CA HIS A 139 -14.62 8.02 -4.81
C HIS A 139 -15.33 7.45 -6.04
N VAL A 140 -15.77 8.31 -6.97
CA VAL A 140 -16.38 7.91 -8.24
C VAL A 140 -15.35 7.15 -9.09
N ALA A 141 -14.12 7.66 -9.22
CA ALA A 141 -13.05 6.97 -9.93
C ALA A 141 -12.82 5.56 -9.35
N PHE A 142 -12.78 5.44 -8.02
CA PHE A 142 -12.66 4.13 -7.36
C PHE A 142 -13.80 3.17 -7.72
N LEU A 143 -15.05 3.65 -7.75
CA LEU A 143 -16.20 2.81 -8.10
C LEU A 143 -16.23 2.42 -9.58
N CYS A 144 -15.75 3.29 -10.48
CA CYS A 144 -15.59 2.96 -11.89
C CYS A 144 -14.55 1.85 -12.10
N VAL A 145 -13.40 1.93 -11.42
CA VAL A 145 -12.34 0.91 -11.50
C VAL A 145 -12.79 -0.41 -10.86
N SER A 146 -13.47 -0.35 -9.71
CA SER A 146 -13.97 -1.54 -8.99
C SER A 146 -15.30 -2.08 -9.52
N HIS A 147 -15.78 -1.59 -10.67
CA HIS A 147 -17.08 -1.97 -11.21
C HIS A 147 -17.15 -3.49 -11.49
N PRO A 148 -18.16 -4.22 -10.98
CA PRO A 148 -18.20 -5.68 -11.01
C PRO A 148 -18.21 -6.27 -12.43
N LYS A 149 -18.79 -5.55 -13.39
CA LYS A 149 -18.84 -5.95 -14.80
C LYS A 149 -17.69 -5.40 -15.65
N LYS A 150 -16.70 -4.71 -15.03
CA LYS A 150 -15.55 -4.06 -15.70
C LYS A 150 -15.96 -3.26 -16.96
N VAL A 151 -17.00 -2.44 -16.79
CA VAL A 151 -17.61 -1.65 -17.89
C VAL A 151 -16.69 -0.51 -18.33
N PHE A 152 -15.92 0.04 -17.40
CA PHE A 152 -14.99 1.12 -17.66
C PHE A 152 -13.61 0.55 -17.98
N SER A 153 -13.00 1.05 -19.05
CA SER A 153 -11.62 0.73 -19.41
C SER A 153 -10.65 1.32 -18.37
N PRO A 154 -9.76 0.49 -17.76
CA PRO A 154 -8.75 0.99 -16.82
C PRO A 154 -7.78 2.01 -17.45
N LEU A 155 -7.50 1.88 -18.75
CA LEU A 155 -6.65 2.80 -19.50
C LEU A 155 -7.29 4.18 -19.64
N ASP A 156 -8.59 4.23 -19.88
CA ASP A 156 -9.32 5.48 -20.06
C ASP A 156 -9.41 6.25 -18.73
N LEU A 157 -9.50 5.53 -17.62
CA LEU A 157 -9.51 6.10 -16.26
C LEU A 157 -8.12 6.51 -15.77
N LEU A 158 -7.06 5.90 -16.29
CA LEU A 158 -5.69 6.09 -15.81
C LEU A 158 -5.26 7.57 -15.77
N PRO A 159 -5.51 8.42 -16.79
CA PRO A 159 -5.16 9.84 -16.72
C PRO A 159 -5.80 10.56 -15.54
N SER A 160 -7.06 10.26 -15.20
CA SER A 160 -7.73 10.83 -14.03
C SER A 160 -7.07 10.40 -12.74
N VAL A 161 -6.68 9.12 -12.64
CA VAL A 161 -6.03 8.58 -11.44
C VAL A 161 -4.61 9.11 -11.28
N GLN A 162 -3.86 9.25 -12.37
CA GLN A 162 -2.55 9.89 -12.39
C GLN A 162 -2.65 11.34 -11.90
N LEU A 163 -3.63 12.10 -12.37
CA LEU A 163 -3.85 13.46 -11.88
C LEU A 163 -4.11 13.50 -10.36
N LEU A 164 -4.90 12.57 -9.81
CA LEU A 164 -5.07 12.49 -8.35
C LEU A 164 -3.77 12.13 -7.62
N HIS A 165 -3.05 11.15 -8.16
CA HIS A 165 -1.79 10.63 -7.61
C HIS A 165 -0.69 11.70 -7.59
N ASP A 166 -0.47 12.39 -8.71
CA ASP A 166 0.61 13.38 -8.86
C ASP A 166 0.40 14.59 -7.94
N ASN A 167 -0.85 14.82 -7.50
CA ASN A 167 -1.21 15.91 -6.61
C ASN A 167 -1.32 15.49 -5.13
N LEU A 168 -0.93 14.25 -4.76
CA LEU A 168 -0.95 13.80 -3.36
C LEU A 168 -0.26 14.77 -2.38
N VAL A 169 0.86 15.39 -2.79
CA VAL A 169 1.60 16.38 -1.97
C VAL A 169 0.77 17.63 -1.68
N PHE A 170 -0.09 18.05 -2.61
CA PHE A 170 -0.96 19.22 -2.40
C PHE A 170 -2.12 18.94 -1.45
N PHE A 171 -2.44 17.66 -1.20
CA PHE A 171 -3.56 17.24 -0.35
C PHE A 171 -3.13 16.80 1.05
N GLU A 172 -1.89 17.13 1.47
CA GLU A 172 -1.33 16.73 2.77
C GLU A 172 -2.22 17.03 3.98
N SER A 173 -2.97 18.14 3.93
CA SER A 173 -3.89 18.56 4.99
C SER A 173 -5.11 17.63 5.16
N ASP A 174 -5.47 16.85 4.13
CA ASP A 174 -6.63 15.96 4.14
C ASP A 174 -6.23 14.48 4.12
N SER A 175 -6.01 13.95 5.33
CA SER A 175 -5.65 12.54 5.52
C SER A 175 -6.69 11.55 4.96
N SER A 176 -7.96 11.95 4.88
CA SER A 176 -9.02 11.08 4.38
C SER A 176 -9.01 10.99 2.86
N LEU A 177 -8.76 12.11 2.17
CA LEU A 177 -8.62 12.16 0.72
C LEU A 177 -7.39 11.39 0.25
N LEU A 178 -6.24 11.60 0.90
CA LEU A 178 -5.00 10.88 0.59
C LEU A 178 -5.20 9.37 0.70
N LEU A 179 -5.95 8.93 1.71
CA LEU A 179 -6.29 7.52 1.90
C LEU A 179 -7.19 7.00 0.77
N GLU A 180 -8.19 7.76 0.33
CA GLU A 180 -9.06 7.38 -0.79
C GLU A 180 -8.27 7.27 -2.11
N ILE A 181 -7.40 8.23 -2.41
CA ILE A 181 -6.51 8.19 -3.59
C ILE A 181 -5.54 7.02 -3.49
N SER A 182 -4.92 6.79 -2.33
CA SER A 182 -4.03 5.65 -2.11
C SER A 182 -4.74 4.30 -2.28
N ASN A 183 -5.99 4.17 -1.82
CA ASN A 183 -6.79 2.96 -2.05
C ASN A 183 -7.04 2.71 -3.55
N LEU A 184 -7.17 3.79 -4.33
CA LEU A 184 -7.34 3.70 -5.78
C LEU A 184 -6.05 3.23 -6.47
N CYS A 185 -4.89 3.80 -6.12
CA CYS A 185 -3.59 3.32 -6.61
C CYS A 185 -3.34 1.85 -6.23
N GLU A 186 -3.68 1.46 -4.99
CA GLU A 186 -3.60 0.07 -4.54
C GLU A 186 -4.48 -0.88 -5.35
N LEU A 187 -5.67 -0.44 -5.76
CA LEU A 187 -6.57 -1.24 -6.56
C LEU A 187 -5.96 -1.54 -7.93
N TYR A 188 -5.35 -0.53 -8.59
CA TYR A 188 -4.62 -0.72 -9.84
C TYR A 188 -3.51 -1.76 -9.70
N TRP A 189 -2.78 -1.72 -8.59
CA TRP A 189 -1.71 -2.68 -8.34
C TRP A 189 -2.25 -4.10 -8.12
N LYS A 190 -3.22 -4.26 -7.21
CA LYS A 190 -3.79 -5.57 -6.81
C LYS A 190 -4.48 -6.30 -7.95
N GLU A 191 -5.18 -5.57 -8.80
CA GLU A 191 -5.89 -6.12 -9.96
C GLU A 191 -4.98 -6.27 -11.20
N ASN A 192 -3.68 -5.97 -11.08
CA ASN A 192 -2.72 -6.05 -12.19
C ASN A 192 -3.18 -5.24 -13.42
N LEU A 193 -3.72 -4.04 -13.19
CA LEU A 193 -4.24 -3.17 -14.26
C LEU A 193 -3.08 -2.52 -15.01
N GLN A 194 -3.31 -2.23 -16.29
CA GLN A 194 -2.33 -1.56 -17.15
C GLN A 194 -2.05 -0.13 -16.65
N GLY A 195 -0.78 0.29 -16.71
CA GLY A 195 -0.34 1.62 -16.27
C GLY A 195 -0.20 1.79 -14.76
N ARG A 196 -0.33 0.71 -13.96
CA ARG A 196 -0.18 0.75 -12.50
C ARG A 196 1.17 1.30 -12.03
N GLU A 197 2.22 1.08 -12.82
CA GLU A 197 3.58 1.56 -12.58
C GLU A 197 3.67 3.08 -12.54
N MET A 198 2.76 3.78 -13.22
CA MET A 198 2.69 5.25 -13.21
C MET A 198 2.14 5.81 -11.88
N LEU A 199 1.59 4.95 -11.02
CA LEU A 199 0.87 5.35 -9.80
C LEU A 199 1.66 5.05 -8.53
N ILE A 200 2.95 4.72 -8.63
CA ILE A 200 3.75 4.25 -7.48
C ILE A 200 4.64 5.34 -6.87
N SER A 201 5.06 6.34 -7.67
CA SER A 201 6.11 7.29 -7.25
C SER A 201 5.70 8.14 -6.05
N GLN A 202 4.43 8.55 -5.95
CA GLN A 202 3.92 9.30 -4.79
C GLN A 202 3.14 8.42 -3.81
N SER A 203 2.46 7.37 -4.30
CA SER A 203 1.62 6.52 -3.44
C SER A 203 2.44 5.64 -2.47
N LEU A 204 3.61 5.14 -2.88
CA LEU A 204 4.44 4.29 -2.01
C LEU A 204 5.11 5.08 -0.88
N PRO A 205 5.77 6.24 -1.12
CA PRO A 205 6.24 7.10 -0.04
C PRO A 205 5.14 7.48 0.94
N PHE A 206 3.94 7.83 0.44
CA PHE A 206 2.78 8.12 1.27
C PHE A 206 2.41 6.93 2.18
N LEU A 207 2.32 5.71 1.63
CA LEU A 207 1.97 4.51 2.39
C LEU A 207 3.01 4.19 3.46
N VAL A 208 4.31 4.28 3.14
CA VAL A 208 5.39 4.06 4.11
C VAL A 208 5.33 5.12 5.21
N SER A 209 5.24 6.40 4.85
CA SER A 209 5.13 7.51 5.80
C SER A 209 3.92 7.36 6.73
N ARG A 210 2.76 7.02 6.17
CA ARG A 210 1.53 6.76 6.93
C ARG A 210 1.70 5.58 7.90
N SER A 211 2.33 4.49 7.47
CA SER A 211 2.57 3.32 8.33
C SER A 211 3.48 3.64 9.53
N LEU A 212 4.49 4.49 9.31
CA LEU A 212 5.42 4.95 10.35
C LEU A 212 4.75 5.93 11.31
N THR A 213 3.85 6.76 10.81
CA THR A 213 3.14 7.78 11.59
C THR A 213 2.02 7.18 12.43
N LEU A 214 1.10 6.44 11.80
CA LEU A 214 -0.06 5.85 12.48
C LEU A 214 0.26 4.57 13.24
N LYS A 215 1.34 3.87 12.87
CA LYS A 215 1.84 2.66 13.55
C LYS A 215 0.78 1.55 13.67
N LYS A 216 -0.09 1.44 12.67
CA LYS A 216 -1.13 0.39 12.61
C LYS A 216 -0.65 -0.80 11.79
N LYS A 217 -0.98 -2.02 12.25
CA LYS A 217 -0.63 -3.27 11.55
C LYS A 217 -1.20 -3.32 10.13
N VAL A 218 -2.41 -2.78 9.93
CA VAL A 218 -3.07 -2.73 8.62
C VAL A 218 -2.27 -1.91 7.61
N ASP A 219 -1.63 -0.81 8.02
CA ASP A 219 -0.84 0.02 7.11
C ASP A 219 0.49 -0.68 6.77
N VAL A 220 1.10 -1.43 7.71
CA VAL A 220 2.27 -2.28 7.41
C VAL A 220 1.93 -3.41 6.44
N HIS A 221 0.77 -4.05 6.63
CA HIS A 221 0.29 -5.08 5.71
C HIS A 221 0.14 -4.54 4.29
N ARG A 222 -0.41 -3.32 4.13
CA ARG A 222 -0.56 -2.65 2.83
C ARG A 222 0.79 -2.38 2.16
N VAL A 223 1.77 -1.88 2.91
CA VAL A 223 3.14 -1.69 2.40
C VAL A 223 3.74 -3.02 1.93
N TYR A 224 3.61 -4.09 2.73
CA TYR A 224 4.11 -5.41 2.34
C TYR A 224 3.38 -6.01 1.12
N ALA A 225 2.07 -5.80 1.00
CA ALA A 225 1.27 -6.26 -0.13
C ALA A 225 1.73 -5.63 -1.45
N LEU A 226 2.24 -4.40 -1.42
CA LEU A 226 2.78 -3.68 -2.57
C LEU A 226 4.31 -3.82 -2.72
N ARG A 227 4.98 -4.69 -1.96
CA ARG A 227 6.46 -4.74 -1.93
C ARG A 227 7.10 -4.87 -3.31
N GLU A 228 6.49 -5.61 -4.23
CA GLU A 228 7.01 -5.83 -5.58
C GLU A 228 7.04 -4.53 -6.40
N ALA A 229 6.20 -3.54 -6.08
CA ALA A 229 6.24 -2.24 -6.72
C ALA A 229 7.55 -1.48 -6.45
N PHE A 230 8.20 -1.76 -5.32
CA PHE A 230 9.46 -1.09 -4.99
C PHE A 230 10.61 -1.52 -5.92
N THR A 231 10.53 -2.65 -6.61
CA THR A 231 11.56 -3.07 -7.57
C THR A 231 11.56 -2.24 -8.85
N LEU A 232 10.53 -1.39 -9.06
CA LEU A 232 10.42 -0.52 -10.22
C LEU A 232 11.15 0.82 -10.04
N PHE A 233 11.60 1.14 -8.82
CA PHE A 233 12.38 2.35 -8.60
C PHE A 233 13.84 2.16 -8.99
N ASP A 234 14.43 3.23 -9.53
CA ASP A 234 15.87 3.36 -9.65
C ASP A 234 16.45 3.85 -8.31
N PHE A 235 17.15 2.98 -7.59
CA PHE A 235 17.75 3.31 -6.30
C PHE A 235 19.02 4.15 -6.39
N GLU A 236 19.52 4.41 -7.60
CA GLU A 236 20.63 5.31 -7.83
C GLU A 236 20.14 6.75 -8.11
N ASP A 237 18.84 6.95 -8.38
CA ASP A 237 18.25 8.27 -8.57
C ASP A 237 18.12 9.03 -7.23
N GLU A 238 18.46 10.32 -7.25
CA GLU A 238 18.32 11.27 -6.14
C GLU A 238 16.86 11.66 -5.90
N SER A 239 16.01 11.57 -6.94
CA SER A 239 14.59 11.96 -6.85
C SER A 239 13.79 11.16 -5.82
N ILE A 240 14.26 9.95 -5.49
CA ILE A 240 13.62 9.05 -4.53
C ILE A 240 14.31 9.05 -3.16
N GLU A 241 15.18 10.02 -2.87
CA GLU A 241 15.95 10.05 -1.62
C GLU A 241 15.05 10.05 -0.38
N ASP A 242 13.94 10.80 -0.40
CA ASP A 242 12.94 10.80 0.67
C ASP A 242 12.34 9.40 0.89
N LEU A 243 12.14 8.63 -0.18
CA LEU A 243 11.68 7.25 -0.09
C LEU A 243 12.74 6.36 0.55
N LYS A 244 14.02 6.48 0.17
CA LYS A 244 15.12 5.73 0.79
C LYS A 244 15.18 6.02 2.29
N MET A 245 15.09 7.28 2.68
CA MET A 245 15.07 7.70 4.09
C MET A 245 13.87 7.12 4.85
N LEU A 246 12.69 7.07 4.22
CA LEU A 246 11.51 6.41 4.80
C LEU A 246 11.74 4.90 4.97
N LEU A 247 12.33 4.23 3.98
CA LEU A 247 12.64 2.79 4.03
C LEU A 247 13.64 2.48 5.16
N ILE A 248 14.71 3.25 5.30
CA ILE A 248 15.69 3.08 6.39
C ILE A 248 15.02 3.26 7.76
N ARG A 249 14.09 4.22 7.91
CA ARG A 249 13.34 4.40 9.17
C ARG A 249 12.48 3.19 9.52
N THR A 250 12.02 2.39 8.54
CA THR A 250 11.26 1.16 8.83
C THR A 250 12.09 0.11 9.56
N VAL A 251 13.41 0.10 9.37
CA VAL A 251 14.33 -0.91 9.95
C VAL A 251 14.32 -0.89 11.48
N ILE A 252 14.19 0.28 12.09
CA ILE A 252 14.17 0.45 13.55
C ILE A 252 12.75 0.64 14.11
N ALA A 253 11.74 0.69 13.24
CA ALA A 253 10.38 0.98 13.64
C ALA A 253 9.75 -0.22 14.39
N PRO A 254 9.30 -0.07 15.65
CA PRO A 254 8.77 -1.19 16.43
C PRO A 254 7.57 -1.90 15.79
N ILE A 255 6.76 -1.19 14.99
CA ILE A 255 5.61 -1.78 14.31
C ILE A 255 6.03 -2.79 13.23
N TYR A 256 7.13 -2.52 12.52
CA TYR A 256 7.69 -3.43 11.51
C TYR A 256 8.38 -4.63 12.16
N LEU A 257 9.15 -4.41 13.23
CA LEU A 257 9.85 -5.49 13.93
C LEU A 257 8.90 -6.48 14.63
N LYS A 258 7.77 -5.99 15.15
CA LYS A 258 6.78 -6.81 15.88
C LYS A 258 5.86 -7.60 14.96
N THR A 259 5.58 -7.11 13.76
CA THR A 259 4.62 -7.74 12.83
C THR A 259 5.31 -8.72 11.89
N GLU A 260 4.60 -9.78 11.50
CA GLU A 260 5.15 -10.75 10.56
C GLU A 260 5.37 -10.13 9.17
N ASP A 261 4.37 -9.41 8.66
CA ASP A 261 4.47 -8.71 7.38
C ASP A 261 5.56 -7.65 7.39
N GLY A 262 5.75 -6.94 8.52
CA GLY A 262 6.85 -6.00 8.68
C GLY A 262 8.21 -6.69 8.59
N ARG A 263 8.41 -7.84 9.25
CA ARG A 263 9.66 -8.62 9.13
C ARG A 263 9.87 -9.18 7.73
N LYS A 264 8.80 -9.61 7.04
CA LYS A 264 8.89 -10.07 5.65
C LYS A 264 9.26 -8.93 4.70
N PHE A 265 8.64 -7.75 4.87
CA PHE A 265 8.97 -6.54 4.13
C PHE A 265 10.43 -6.12 4.36
N LEU A 266 10.88 -6.09 5.62
CA LEU A 266 12.27 -5.77 5.93
C LEU A 266 13.25 -6.78 5.34
N GLY A 267 12.93 -8.08 5.28
CA GLY A 267 13.78 -9.05 4.57
C GLY A 267 13.87 -8.76 3.07
N PHE A 268 12.78 -8.27 2.47
CA PHE A 268 12.70 -7.93 1.04
C PHE A 268 13.52 -6.68 0.67
N ILE A 269 13.54 -5.63 1.51
CA ILE A 269 14.21 -4.36 1.14
C ILE A 269 15.71 -4.50 0.91
N PHE A 270 16.38 -5.49 1.53
CA PHE A 270 17.81 -5.74 1.33
C PHE A 270 18.14 -6.20 -0.10
N GLY A 271 17.16 -6.74 -0.83
CA GLY A 271 17.33 -7.15 -2.23
C GLY A 271 17.10 -6.03 -3.26
N LEU A 272 16.74 -4.82 -2.84
CA LEU A 272 16.40 -3.73 -3.75
C LEU A 272 17.62 -2.99 -4.31
N SER A 273 18.62 -2.69 -3.46
CA SER A 273 19.86 -2.02 -3.85
C SER A 273 20.97 -2.31 -2.84
N MET A 274 22.21 -2.36 -3.33
CA MET A 274 23.43 -2.50 -2.53
C MET A 274 23.56 -1.37 -1.51
N GLN A 275 23.32 -0.13 -1.92
CA GLN A 275 23.47 1.03 -1.04
C GLN A 275 22.43 1.01 0.09
N LEU A 276 21.16 0.77 -0.26
CA LEU A 276 20.08 0.63 0.72
C LEU A 276 20.34 -0.53 1.68
N MET A 277 20.86 -1.65 1.19
CA MET A 277 21.26 -2.80 2.01
C MET A 277 22.32 -2.39 3.04
N LYS A 278 23.41 -1.73 2.63
CA LYS A 278 24.49 -1.30 3.52
C LYS A 278 23.99 -0.35 4.61
N GLU A 279 23.15 0.63 4.25
CA GLU A 279 22.57 1.57 5.20
C GLU A 279 21.63 0.89 6.20
N ALA A 280 20.77 -0.01 5.72
CA ALA A 280 19.88 -0.78 6.58
C ALA A 280 20.67 -1.69 7.54
N LEU A 281 21.73 -2.34 7.07
CA LEU A 281 22.62 -3.16 7.88
C LEU A 281 23.38 -2.33 8.92
N ALA A 282 23.91 -1.16 8.55
CA ALA A 282 24.52 -0.23 9.49
C ALA A 282 23.54 0.23 10.57
N MET A 283 22.29 0.50 10.17
CA MET A 283 21.22 0.86 11.09
C MET A 283 20.93 -0.29 12.07
N ILE A 284 20.81 -1.54 11.60
CA ILE A 284 20.67 -2.72 12.48
C ILE A 284 21.87 -2.84 13.42
N LYS A 285 23.10 -2.74 12.90
CA LYS A 285 24.34 -2.84 13.69
C LYS A 285 24.34 -1.87 14.86
N SER A 286 23.90 -0.62 14.64
CA SER A 286 23.80 0.40 15.68
C SER A 286 22.84 0.00 16.82
N GLN A 287 21.80 -0.79 16.52
CA GLN A 287 20.80 -1.22 17.48
C GLN A 287 21.17 -2.51 18.23
N ILE A 288 22.10 -3.32 17.72
CA ILE A 288 22.45 -4.62 18.34
C ILE A 288 23.06 -4.44 19.74
N ALA A 289 23.91 -3.43 19.93
CA ALA A 289 24.59 -3.19 21.20
C ALA A 289 23.61 -2.89 22.36
N PHE A 290 22.47 -2.27 22.06
CA PHE A 290 21.50 -1.78 23.05
C PHE A 290 20.10 -2.43 22.90
N GLY A 291 19.97 -3.39 21.99
CA GLY A 291 18.70 -4.00 21.62
C GLY A 291 18.12 -4.88 22.72
N ARG A 292 16.81 -4.76 22.96
CA ARG A 292 16.07 -5.69 23.82
C ARG A 292 16.01 -7.07 23.18
N LYS A 293 15.88 -8.12 24.00
CA LYS A 293 15.79 -9.53 23.57
C LYS A 293 14.88 -9.73 22.33
N SER A 294 13.64 -9.23 22.39
CA SER A 294 12.66 -9.39 21.31
C SER A 294 13.02 -8.66 20.02
N VAL A 295 13.76 -7.55 20.11
CA VAL A 295 14.25 -6.80 18.94
C VAL A 295 15.38 -7.56 18.27
N LEU A 296 16.32 -8.09 19.06
CA LEU A 296 17.45 -8.88 18.55
C LEU A 296 16.97 -10.16 17.85
N GLU A 297 15.99 -10.85 18.43
CA GLU A 297 15.36 -12.03 17.82
C GLU A 297 14.64 -11.65 16.52
N ALA A 298 13.94 -10.51 16.47
CA ALA A 298 13.32 -10.01 15.25
C ALA A 298 14.37 -9.72 14.16
N TYR A 299 15.51 -9.11 14.50
CA TYR A 299 16.61 -8.89 13.55
C TYR A 299 17.19 -10.21 13.04
N GLY A 300 17.36 -11.23 13.90
CA GLY A 300 17.79 -12.55 13.45
C GLY A 300 16.87 -13.14 12.37
N VAL A 301 15.56 -13.02 12.54
CA VAL A 301 14.57 -13.46 11.54
C VAL A 301 14.64 -12.64 10.25
N ILE A 302 14.79 -11.31 10.36
CA ILE A 302 14.88 -10.41 9.21
C ILE A 302 16.14 -10.69 8.40
N LEU A 303 17.30 -10.76 9.06
CA LEU A 303 18.60 -10.99 8.43
C LEU A 303 18.66 -12.35 7.75
N PHE A 304 18.10 -13.39 8.38
CA PHE A 304 17.99 -14.70 7.72
C PHE A 304 17.16 -14.64 6.44
N ARG A 305 16.01 -13.95 6.48
CA ARG A 305 15.15 -13.79 5.30
C ARG A 305 15.83 -12.99 4.20
N ALA A 306 16.56 -11.94 4.56
CA ALA A 306 17.36 -11.15 3.64
C ALA A 306 18.43 -12.04 2.98
N TRP A 307 19.23 -12.74 3.78
CA TRP A 307 20.27 -13.66 3.29
C TRP A 307 19.73 -14.73 2.33
N LYS A 308 18.53 -15.25 2.60
CA LYS A 308 17.88 -16.23 1.71
C LYS A 308 17.39 -15.61 0.38
N GLY A 309 17.07 -14.32 0.38
CA GLY A 309 16.49 -13.62 -0.76
C GLY A 309 17.49 -12.87 -1.64
N ILE A 310 18.76 -12.79 -1.23
CA ILE A 310 19.84 -12.12 -1.96
C ILE A 310 20.84 -13.14 -2.51
N ASP A 311 21.39 -12.83 -3.69
CA ASP A 311 22.37 -13.67 -4.38
C ASP A 311 23.52 -12.83 -4.94
N GLY A 312 24.61 -13.51 -5.34
CA GLY A 312 25.79 -12.88 -5.94
C GLY A 312 26.49 -11.88 -5.00
N VAL A 313 26.84 -10.70 -5.54
CA VAL A 313 27.63 -9.67 -4.84
C VAL A 313 26.94 -9.16 -3.57
N LEU A 314 25.60 -9.06 -3.56
CA LEU A 314 24.85 -8.67 -2.37
C LEU A 314 25.06 -9.67 -1.23
N LYS A 315 25.10 -10.97 -1.57
CA LYS A 315 25.28 -12.04 -0.60
C LYS A 315 26.68 -12.05 -0.01
N GLU A 316 27.71 -11.84 -0.84
CA GLU A 316 29.10 -11.72 -0.37
C GLU A 316 29.26 -10.52 0.59
N GLU A 317 28.77 -9.34 0.22
CA GLU A 317 28.80 -8.16 1.11
C GLU A 317 28.04 -8.42 2.42
N PHE A 318 26.92 -9.14 2.36
CA PHE A 318 26.15 -9.48 3.55
C PHE A 318 26.89 -10.44 4.48
N GLU A 319 27.48 -11.51 3.92
CA GLU A 319 28.21 -12.53 4.67
C GLU A 319 29.55 -11.98 5.20
N ASP A 320 30.42 -11.53 4.30
CA ASP A 320 31.80 -11.15 4.62
C ASP A 320 31.93 -9.70 5.09
N GLY A 321 31.04 -8.80 4.64
CA GLY A 321 31.04 -7.41 5.11
C GLY A 321 30.30 -7.23 6.43
N PHE A 322 29.07 -7.75 6.53
CA PHE A 322 28.22 -7.50 7.69
C PHE A 322 28.30 -8.57 8.78
N LEU A 323 27.99 -9.84 8.48
CA LEU A 323 27.95 -10.89 9.51
C LEU A 323 29.33 -11.11 10.13
N GLN A 324 30.37 -11.15 9.31
CA GLN A 324 31.75 -11.27 9.78
C GLN A 324 32.14 -10.09 10.68
N SER A 325 31.84 -8.84 10.29
CA SER A 325 32.16 -7.67 11.11
C SER A 325 31.40 -7.59 12.43
N LEU A 326 30.22 -8.22 12.53
CA LEU A 326 29.51 -8.37 13.80
C LEU A 326 30.24 -9.32 14.76
N ILE A 327 30.72 -10.45 14.24
CA ILE A 327 31.43 -11.45 15.03
C ILE A 327 32.77 -10.88 15.51
N GLU A 328 33.57 -10.34 14.59
CA GLU A 328 34.83 -9.68 14.89
C GLU A 328 34.64 -8.55 15.90
N GLY A 329 33.69 -7.65 15.66
CA GLY A 329 33.39 -6.56 16.57
C GLY A 329 33.04 -7.03 17.98
N SER A 330 32.35 -8.17 18.10
CA SER A 330 32.03 -8.76 19.41
C SER A 330 33.24 -9.35 20.15
N ILE A 331 34.22 -9.87 19.41
CA ILE A 331 35.47 -10.42 19.94
C ILE A 331 36.40 -9.28 20.36
N TYR A 332 36.63 -8.31 19.47
CA TYR A 332 37.54 -7.20 19.71
C TYR A 332 37.04 -6.26 20.81
N ALA A 333 35.73 -6.01 20.90
CA ALA A 333 35.17 -5.18 21.96
C ALA A 333 35.25 -5.84 23.35
N ASN A 334 35.50 -7.16 23.43
CA ASN A 334 35.56 -7.94 24.67
C ASN A 334 34.37 -7.71 25.63
N SER A 335 33.20 -7.37 25.07
CA SER A 335 31.99 -7.07 25.84
C SER A 335 31.08 -8.29 25.86
N ARG A 336 30.89 -8.87 27.06
CA ARG A 336 29.99 -10.03 27.24
C ARG A 336 28.56 -9.73 26.80
N VAL A 337 28.11 -8.49 26.99
CA VAL A 337 26.76 -8.03 26.60
C VAL A 337 26.64 -7.99 25.08
N LEU A 338 27.59 -7.35 24.39
CA LEU A 338 27.58 -7.30 22.93
C LEU A 338 27.66 -8.70 22.31
N ALA A 339 28.55 -9.56 22.83
CA ALA A 339 28.64 -10.94 22.38
C ALA A 339 27.33 -11.73 22.60
N ALA A 340 26.64 -11.51 23.73
CA ALA A 340 25.33 -12.12 23.96
C ALA A 340 24.26 -11.59 23.00
N SER A 341 24.29 -10.30 22.66
CA SER A 341 23.39 -9.71 21.67
C SER A 341 23.64 -10.24 20.26
N VAL A 342 24.90 -10.31 19.82
CA VAL A 342 25.29 -10.86 18.52
C VAL A 342 24.90 -12.34 18.42
N ARG A 343 25.17 -13.16 19.46
CA ARG A 343 24.71 -14.55 19.50
C ARG A 343 23.20 -14.68 19.36
N ARG A 344 22.43 -13.76 19.93
CA ARG A 344 20.97 -13.78 19.82
C ARG A 344 20.49 -13.49 18.40
N VAL A 345 21.13 -12.54 17.71
CA VAL A 345 20.85 -12.25 16.30
C VAL A 345 21.21 -13.46 15.43
N LEU A 346 22.41 -14.03 15.61
CA LEU A 346 22.84 -15.24 14.91
C LEU A 346 21.99 -16.47 15.25
N GLY A 347 21.34 -16.50 16.42
CA GLY A 347 20.36 -17.52 16.79
C GLY A 347 19.23 -17.67 15.78
N GLY A 348 18.89 -16.63 15.02
CA GLY A 348 17.94 -16.70 13.91
C GLY A 348 18.38 -17.61 12.76
N PHE A 349 19.70 -17.69 12.49
CA PHE A 349 20.30 -18.59 11.51
C PHE A 349 20.42 -20.01 12.06
N VAL A 350 20.91 -20.14 13.31
CA VAL A 350 21.07 -21.45 13.97
C VAL A 350 19.75 -22.21 14.09
N SER A 351 18.65 -21.49 14.39
CA SER A 351 17.30 -22.07 14.45
C SER A 351 16.84 -22.65 13.10
N GLN A 352 17.48 -22.24 12.00
CA GLN A 352 17.14 -22.62 10.63
C GLN A 352 18.29 -23.39 9.94
N ARG A 353 19.19 -24.01 10.72
CA ARG A 353 20.38 -24.75 10.25
C ARG A 353 20.13 -25.84 9.22
N ILE A 354 18.90 -26.35 9.16
CA ILE A 354 18.48 -27.39 8.20
C ILE A 354 18.36 -26.82 6.77
N THR A 355 18.29 -25.49 6.63
CA THR A 355 18.21 -24.84 5.32
C THR A 355 19.56 -24.94 4.62
N ASP A 356 19.55 -25.33 3.34
CA ASP A 356 20.75 -25.48 2.52
C ASP A 356 21.65 -24.23 2.57
N GLY A 357 22.96 -24.46 2.74
CA GLY A 357 23.98 -23.41 2.79
C GLY A 357 24.15 -22.70 4.14
N VAL A 358 23.19 -22.82 5.07
CA VAL A 358 23.29 -22.15 6.39
C VAL A 358 24.42 -22.76 7.22
N GLU A 359 24.57 -24.07 7.21
CA GLU A 359 25.64 -24.75 7.95
C GLU A 359 27.03 -24.31 7.44
N ASN A 360 27.20 -24.23 6.13
CA ASN A 360 28.45 -23.76 5.51
C ASN A 360 28.72 -22.29 5.86
N LEU A 361 27.70 -21.43 5.82
CA LEU A 361 27.81 -20.04 6.28
C LEU A 361 28.26 -19.96 7.74
N LEU A 362 27.58 -20.68 8.64
CA LEU A 362 27.91 -20.68 10.06
C LEU A 362 29.31 -21.21 10.33
N PHE A 363 29.76 -22.20 9.55
CA PHE A 363 31.11 -22.73 9.62
C PHE A 363 32.15 -21.68 9.21
N ARG A 364 31.96 -21.02 8.06
CA ARG A 364 32.83 -19.92 7.58
C ARG A 364 32.90 -18.78 8.58
N LEU A 365 31.77 -18.34 9.11
CA LEU A 365 31.70 -17.29 10.12
C LEU A 365 32.40 -17.68 11.44
N ALA A 366 32.55 -18.97 11.74
CA ALA A 366 33.21 -19.47 12.93
C ALA A 366 34.74 -19.56 12.80
N GLU A 367 35.26 -19.71 11.58
CA GLU A 367 36.68 -19.94 11.30
C GLU A 367 37.62 -18.83 11.85
N PRO A 368 37.32 -17.53 11.66
CA PRO A 368 38.15 -16.44 12.21
C PRO A 368 38.21 -16.45 13.74
N VAL A 369 37.20 -17.02 14.38
CA VAL A 369 37.19 -17.15 15.84
C VAL A 369 37.96 -18.37 16.33
N GLN A 370 37.98 -19.46 15.57
CA GLN A 370 38.84 -20.61 15.86
C GLN A 370 40.33 -20.22 15.79
N LEU A 371 40.69 -19.37 14.83
CA LEU A 371 42.05 -18.82 14.72
C LEU A 371 42.38 -17.86 15.88
N SER A 372 41.44 -17.03 16.34
CA SER A 372 41.67 -16.18 17.51
C SER A 372 41.68 -16.94 18.85
N LYS A 373 41.06 -18.14 18.94
CA LYS A 373 41.18 -19.06 20.10
C LYS A 373 42.59 -19.64 20.28
N PHE A 374 43.44 -19.61 19.27
CA PHE A 374 44.88 -19.91 19.42
C PHE A 374 45.66 -18.77 20.11
N ARG A 375 44.99 -17.67 20.48
CA ARG A 375 45.47 -16.64 21.40
C ARG A 375 44.64 -16.72 22.70
N PRO A 376 45.23 -16.61 23.91
CA PRO A 376 44.56 -17.04 25.14
C PRO A 376 43.50 -16.03 25.59
N ALA A 377 42.26 -16.19 25.12
CA ALA A 377 41.06 -15.55 25.68
C ALA A 377 39.80 -16.40 25.40
N SER A 378 39.62 -17.42 26.23
CA SER A 378 38.55 -18.43 26.18
C SER A 378 37.22 -17.93 26.76
N SER A 379 36.10 -18.09 26.00
CA SER A 379 34.73 -18.36 26.52
C SER A 379 33.60 -18.24 25.48
N MET A 380 33.84 -17.75 24.27
CA MET A 380 32.75 -17.37 23.34
C MET A 380 32.01 -18.56 22.68
N TRP A 381 32.69 -19.68 22.42
CA TRP A 381 32.14 -20.80 21.63
C TRP A 381 31.79 -22.05 22.43
N ASP A 382 32.39 -22.25 23.59
CA ASP A 382 32.04 -23.40 24.42
C ASP A 382 30.58 -23.28 24.89
N SER A 383 30.09 -22.05 25.07
CA SER A 383 28.66 -21.78 25.27
C SER A 383 27.79 -21.93 24.02
N PHE A 384 28.35 -21.81 22.81
CA PHE A 384 27.62 -21.92 21.53
C PHE A 384 27.30 -23.38 21.20
N ASN A 385 28.24 -24.30 21.48
CA ASN A 385 27.99 -25.74 21.38
C ASN A 385 27.15 -26.28 22.56
N TYR A 386 27.36 -25.79 23.79
CA TYR A 386 26.59 -26.30 24.95
C TYR A 386 25.09 -25.93 24.90
N SER A 387 24.72 -24.76 24.38
CA SER A 387 23.32 -24.36 24.27
C SER A 387 22.57 -24.98 23.08
N ALA A 388 23.29 -25.50 22.08
CA ALA A 388 22.70 -26.31 21.00
C ALA A 388 22.53 -27.80 21.37
N ILE A 389 23.24 -28.28 22.41
CA ILE A 389 23.24 -29.67 22.88
C ILE A 389 22.31 -29.87 24.10
N GLN A 390 21.85 -28.80 24.76
CA GLN A 390 20.86 -28.87 25.84
C GLN A 390 19.49 -28.31 25.42
N GLN A 391 18.82 -29.02 24.51
CA GLN A 391 17.38 -29.28 24.64
C GLN A 391 17.14 -30.77 24.40
N PRO A 392 16.99 -31.58 25.45
CA PRO A 392 16.25 -32.83 25.36
C PRO A 392 14.78 -32.60 25.75
N SER A 393 13.91 -33.33 25.04
CA SER A 393 12.45 -33.53 25.20
C SER A 393 11.53 -32.34 24.98
#